data_AF-A0A661HYR4-F1
#
_entry.id   AF-A0A661HYR4-F1
#
_cell.length_a   1.000
_cell.length_b   1.000
_cell.length_c   1.000
_cell.angle_alpha   90.00
_cell.angle_beta   90.00
_cell.angle_gamma   90.00
#
_symmetry.space_group_name_H-M   'P 1'
#
loop_
_entity.id
_entity.type
_entity.pdbx_description
1 polymer ?
#
loop_
_entity_poly.entity_id
_entity_poly.type
_entity_poly.pdbx_seq_one_letter_code
_entity_poly.pdbx_strand_id
1 'polypeptide(L)'
;MKIFNLVKEIIVVDRMTLMQAVNSAKTFAITYRGNVKYAPFEPSDIFIYQGVIKRPASSALIPPKPLKLSELFGIHYKVVEDDDRILIKAAGAWQDLLPINTPNAEYDDTTGDGIAEFSHKELENIGWHATEFNITYRELSEVLEKEAEGILFCIEYEGDNYQFSGLGYLQNIEEAYQILYKYSKERIEKLIESDKDFAKENLTEDEEEAAKFFKVL
;
A
#
# COMPACT_ATOMS: atom_id res chain seq x y z
N MET A 1 -7.83 7.50 5.50
CA MET A 1 -7.65 6.27 4.71
C MET A 1 -8.40 5.09 5.32
N LYS A 2 -8.88 4.16 4.49
CA LYS A 2 -9.54 2.93 4.94
C LYS A 2 -8.52 1.83 5.18
N ILE A 3 -8.55 1.22 6.36
CA ILE A 3 -7.71 0.08 6.71
C ILE A 3 -8.23 -1.18 6.00
N PHE A 4 -7.34 -1.89 5.31
CA PHE A 4 -7.56 -3.22 4.76
C PHE A 4 -6.54 -4.19 5.39
N ASN A 5 -6.89 -4.72 6.55
CA ASN A 5 -6.03 -5.65 7.29
C ASN A 5 -6.26 -7.09 6.80
N LEU A 6 -5.30 -7.65 6.07
CA LEU A 6 -5.38 -8.99 5.48
C LEU A 6 -5.69 -10.11 6.49
N VAL A 7 -5.29 -9.95 7.76
CA VAL A 7 -5.59 -10.91 8.83
C VAL A 7 -7.11 -11.00 9.04
N LYS A 8 -7.78 -9.85 9.03
CA LYS A 8 -9.21 -9.69 9.31
C LYS A 8 -10.05 -9.98 8.05
N GLU A 9 -9.56 -9.64 6.86
CA GLU A 9 -10.32 -9.68 5.60
C GLU A 9 -10.54 -11.10 5.03
N ILE A 10 -11.70 -11.33 4.41
CA ILE A 10 -11.97 -12.49 3.52
C ILE A 10 -12.32 -11.92 2.16
N ILE A 11 -11.50 -12.20 1.15
CA ILE A 11 -11.72 -11.70 -0.20
C ILE A 11 -12.64 -12.68 -0.93
N VAL A 12 -13.74 -12.17 -1.46
CA VAL A 12 -14.72 -12.96 -2.22
C VAL A 12 -14.51 -12.73 -3.71
N VAL A 13 -14.32 -13.82 -4.46
CA VAL A 13 -14.08 -13.79 -5.91
C VAL A 13 -15.16 -14.60 -6.61
N ASP A 14 -15.66 -14.08 -7.75
CA ASP A 14 -16.55 -14.85 -8.62
C ASP A 14 -15.82 -16.06 -9.21
N ARG A 15 -16.37 -17.25 -8.98
CA ARG A 15 -15.74 -18.51 -9.38
C ARG A 15 -15.60 -18.61 -10.88
N MET A 16 -16.62 -18.21 -11.63
CA MET A 16 -16.61 -18.34 -13.09
C MET A 16 -15.52 -17.46 -13.70
N THR A 17 -15.40 -16.22 -13.23
CA THR A 17 -14.41 -15.24 -13.67
C THR A 17 -12.99 -15.68 -13.31
N LEU A 18 -12.76 -16.17 -12.09
CA LEU A 18 -11.46 -16.72 -11.73
C LEU A 18 -11.09 -17.92 -12.61
N MET A 19 -12.03 -18.84 -12.82
CA MET A 19 -11.78 -20.02 -13.65
C MET A 19 -11.52 -19.64 -15.11
N GLN A 20 -12.16 -18.60 -15.64
CA GLN A 20 -11.84 -18.07 -16.97
C GLN A 20 -10.41 -17.53 -17.04
N ALA A 21 -9.97 -16.76 -16.04
CA ALA A 21 -8.60 -16.26 -15.97
C ALA A 21 -7.57 -17.39 -15.85
N VAL A 22 -7.84 -18.36 -14.99
CA VAL A 22 -7.05 -19.58 -14.82
C VAL A 22 -6.86 -20.34 -16.15
N ASN A 23 -7.91 -20.42 -16.96
CA ASN A 23 -7.88 -21.13 -18.24
C ASN A 23 -7.30 -20.29 -19.40
N SER A 24 -7.09 -18.98 -19.21
CA SER A 24 -6.70 -18.06 -20.30
C SER A 24 -5.24 -18.15 -20.72
N ALA A 25 -4.38 -18.76 -19.90
CA ALA A 25 -2.91 -18.72 -20.02
C ALA A 25 -2.30 -17.30 -20.04
N LYS A 26 -3.08 -16.26 -19.72
CA LYS A 26 -2.61 -14.88 -19.55
C LYS A 26 -2.19 -14.63 -18.11
N THR A 27 -1.31 -13.65 -17.90
CA THR A 27 -1.06 -13.08 -16.58
C THR A 27 -2.35 -12.40 -16.09
N PHE A 28 -2.76 -12.75 -14.87
CA PHE A 28 -3.90 -12.14 -14.21
C PHE A 28 -3.57 -11.87 -12.74
N ALA A 29 -4.39 -11.01 -12.14
CA ALA A 29 -4.31 -10.68 -10.73
C ALA A 29 -5.71 -10.64 -10.11
N ILE A 30 -5.77 -10.80 -8.79
CA ILE A 30 -6.97 -10.61 -8.00
C ILE A 30 -6.74 -9.37 -7.13
N THR A 31 -7.60 -8.38 -7.26
CA THR A 31 -7.53 -7.16 -6.45
C THR A 31 -7.96 -7.40 -5.01
N TYR A 32 -7.61 -6.49 -4.09
CA TYR A 32 -8.10 -6.53 -2.70
C TYR A 32 -9.63 -6.53 -2.57
N ARG A 33 -10.35 -6.10 -3.62
CA ARG A 33 -11.82 -6.14 -3.71
C ARG A 33 -12.38 -7.43 -4.30
N GLY A 34 -11.53 -8.38 -4.69
CA GLY A 34 -11.94 -9.66 -5.28
C GLY A 34 -12.19 -9.62 -6.79
N ASN A 35 -11.92 -8.51 -7.46
CA ASN A 35 -12.02 -8.43 -8.92
C ASN A 35 -10.82 -9.09 -9.58
N VAL A 36 -11.05 -9.81 -10.68
CA VAL A 36 -10.01 -10.40 -11.52
C VAL A 36 -9.63 -9.41 -12.63
N LYS A 37 -8.34 -9.11 -12.76
CA LYS A 37 -7.78 -8.24 -13.80
C LYS A 37 -6.72 -8.99 -14.62
N TYR A 38 -6.54 -8.60 -15.88
CA TYR A 38 -5.47 -9.10 -16.75
C TYR A 38 -4.43 -8.02 -16.97
N ALA A 39 -3.18 -8.41 -17.19
CA ALA A 39 -2.12 -7.46 -17.54
C ALA A 39 -2.39 -6.76 -18.90
N PRO A 40 -1.93 -5.51 -19.11
CA PRO A 40 -1.19 -4.65 -18.16
C PRO A 40 -2.07 -4.12 -17.02
N PHE A 41 -1.46 -3.88 -15.87
CA PHE A 41 -2.14 -3.43 -14.65
C PHE A 41 -2.03 -1.92 -14.47
N GLU A 42 -2.98 -1.33 -13.75
CA GLU A 42 -2.96 0.09 -13.40
C GLU A 42 -2.00 0.32 -12.21
N PRO A 43 -1.28 1.45 -12.16
CA PRO A 43 -0.42 1.79 -11.01
C PRO A 43 -1.16 1.91 -9.67
N SER A 44 -2.48 2.13 -9.71
CA SER A 44 -3.32 2.24 -8.50
C SER A 44 -3.91 0.89 -8.05
N ASP A 45 -3.57 -0.21 -8.72
CA ASP A 45 -4.10 -1.52 -8.37
C ASP A 45 -3.41 -2.10 -7.13
N ILE A 46 -4.22 -2.59 -6.20
CA ILE A 46 -3.77 -3.31 -5.00
C ILE A 46 -4.22 -4.76 -5.14
N PHE A 47 -3.28 -5.69 -5.04
CA PHE A 47 -3.49 -7.10 -5.34
C PHE A 47 -3.37 -8.00 -4.10
N ILE A 48 -4.21 -9.02 -4.07
CA ILE A 48 -4.12 -10.16 -3.13
C ILE A 48 -3.68 -11.43 -3.84
N TYR A 49 -3.39 -11.37 -5.14
CA TYR A 49 -2.76 -12.43 -5.91
C TYR A 49 -2.33 -11.88 -7.27
N GLN A 50 -1.18 -12.30 -7.79
CA GLN A 50 -0.78 -12.06 -9.18
C GLN A 50 -0.01 -13.28 -9.70
N GLY A 51 -0.36 -13.77 -10.90
CA GLY A 51 0.30 -14.95 -11.43
C GLY A 51 -0.06 -15.27 -12.88
N VAL A 52 0.64 -16.27 -13.41
CA VAL A 52 0.37 -16.91 -14.70
C VAL A 52 0.41 -18.42 -14.52
N ILE A 53 -0.64 -19.09 -14.99
CA ILE A 53 -0.69 -20.56 -14.92
C ILE A 53 -0.22 -21.11 -16.25
N LYS A 54 1.00 -21.65 -16.24
CA LYS A 54 1.51 -22.45 -17.35
C LYS A 54 1.02 -23.88 -17.17
N ARG A 55 0.00 -24.27 -17.92
CA ARG A 55 -0.40 -25.69 -17.96
C ARG A 55 0.61 -26.47 -18.79
N PRO A 56 1.05 -27.66 -18.33
CA PRO A 56 1.77 -28.57 -19.19
C PRO A 56 0.91 -28.91 -20.41
N ALA A 57 1.54 -29.06 -21.57
CA ALA A 57 0.85 -29.36 -22.82
C ALA A 57 0.02 -30.66 -22.66
N SER A 58 -1.29 -30.57 -22.84
CA SER A 58 -2.16 -31.75 -22.89
C SER A 58 -1.98 -32.44 -24.25
N SER A 59 -1.90 -33.77 -24.24
CA SER A 59 -1.88 -34.59 -25.46
C SER A 59 -3.00 -35.62 -25.41
N ALA A 60 -3.30 -36.29 -26.53
CA ALA A 60 -4.31 -37.36 -26.57
C ALA A 60 -4.01 -38.52 -25.58
N LEU A 61 -2.76 -38.63 -25.09
CA LEU A 61 -2.30 -39.66 -24.15
C LEU A 61 -2.20 -39.16 -22.70
N ILE A 62 -2.31 -37.85 -22.46
CA ILE A 62 -2.23 -37.24 -21.13
C ILE A 62 -3.44 -36.30 -20.97
N PRO A 63 -4.53 -36.76 -20.34
CA PRO A 63 -5.69 -35.90 -20.11
C PRO A 63 -5.28 -34.71 -19.23
N PRO A 64 -5.88 -33.52 -19.45
CA PRO A 64 -5.58 -32.36 -18.62
C PRO A 64 -5.96 -32.65 -17.17
N LYS A 65 -4.96 -32.66 -16.28
CA LYS A 65 -5.21 -32.76 -14.84
C LYS A 65 -6.04 -31.53 -14.41
N PRO A 66 -7.17 -31.71 -13.71
CA PRO A 66 -7.90 -30.58 -13.15
C PRO A 66 -6.99 -29.83 -12.18
N LEU A 67 -6.81 -28.53 -12.43
CA LEU A 67 -6.03 -27.67 -11.55
C LEU A 67 -6.73 -27.56 -10.20
N LYS A 68 -6.01 -27.79 -9.11
CA LYS A 68 -6.53 -27.50 -7.77
C LYS A 68 -6.25 -26.03 -7.43
N LEU A 69 -7.21 -25.31 -6.86
CA LEU A 69 -6.98 -23.93 -6.41
C LEU A 69 -5.83 -23.84 -5.38
N SER A 70 -5.61 -24.88 -4.58
CA SER A 70 -4.44 -24.96 -3.70
C SER A 70 -3.10 -24.96 -4.44
N GLU A 71 -3.05 -25.51 -5.66
CA GLU A 71 -1.86 -25.46 -6.53
C GLU A 71 -1.70 -24.07 -7.16
N LEU A 72 -2.79 -23.31 -7.32
CA LEU A 72 -2.80 -21.97 -7.88
C LEU A 72 -2.24 -20.92 -6.91
N PHE A 73 -2.80 -20.91 -5.70
CA PHE A 73 -2.48 -19.91 -4.69
C PHE A 73 -1.24 -20.28 -3.87
N GLY A 74 -0.94 -21.59 -3.75
CA GLY A 74 0.13 -22.07 -2.90
C GLY A 74 -0.30 -22.26 -1.45
N ILE A 75 0.66 -22.66 -0.61
CA ILE A 75 0.40 -23.11 0.78
C ILE A 75 0.06 -21.97 1.75
N HIS A 76 0.37 -20.74 1.37
CA HIS A 76 0.26 -19.57 2.22
C HIS A 76 -1.14 -18.94 2.22
N TYR A 77 -1.99 -19.35 1.28
CA TYR A 77 -3.39 -18.93 1.21
C TYR A 77 -4.30 -19.98 1.81
N LYS A 78 -5.42 -19.54 2.42
CA LYS A 78 -6.54 -20.43 2.73
C LYS A 78 -7.70 -20.10 1.79
N VAL A 79 -8.18 -21.11 1.07
CA VAL A 79 -9.17 -20.96 0.02
C VAL A 79 -10.33 -21.92 0.27
N VAL A 80 -11.55 -21.40 0.21
CA VAL A 80 -12.79 -22.18 0.32
C VAL A 80 -13.64 -21.94 -0.93
N GLU A 81 -14.06 -23.02 -1.59
CA GLU A 81 -15.04 -22.97 -2.67
C GLU A 81 -16.45 -22.99 -2.07
N ASP A 82 -17.28 -22.02 -2.43
CA ASP A 82 -18.65 -21.84 -1.94
C ASP A 82 -19.57 -21.54 -3.14
N ASP A 83 -20.15 -22.59 -3.72
CA ASP A 83 -21.00 -22.55 -4.92
C ASP A 83 -20.41 -21.76 -6.10
N ASP A 84 -20.90 -20.53 -6.31
CA ASP A 84 -20.52 -19.58 -7.36
C ASP A 84 -19.39 -18.63 -6.94
N ARG A 85 -18.91 -18.74 -5.70
CA ARG A 85 -17.89 -17.87 -5.10
C ARG A 85 -16.68 -18.66 -4.61
N ILE A 86 -15.57 -17.96 -4.49
CA ILE A 86 -14.34 -18.44 -3.85
C ILE A 86 -13.97 -17.45 -2.75
N LEU A 87 -13.81 -17.96 -1.53
CA LEU A 87 -13.42 -17.19 -0.36
C LEU A 87 -11.92 -17.36 -0.12
N ILE A 88 -11.18 -16.25 -0.07
CA ILE A 88 -9.71 -16.24 0.02
C ILE A 88 -9.27 -15.49 1.27
N LYS A 89 -8.47 -16.17 2.10
CA LYS A 89 -7.68 -15.58 3.18
C LYS A 89 -6.21 -15.52 2.72
N ALA A 90 -5.70 -14.30 2.55
CA ALA A 90 -4.39 -14.04 1.96
C ALA A 90 -3.30 -13.60 2.96
N ALA A 91 -3.62 -13.40 4.24
CA ALA A 91 -2.67 -12.95 5.26
C ALA A 91 -1.38 -13.78 5.35
N GLY A 92 -1.48 -15.10 5.18
CA GLY A 92 -0.32 -15.99 5.24
C GLY A 92 0.67 -15.79 4.09
N ALA A 93 0.24 -15.14 3.00
CA ALA A 93 1.02 -14.85 1.81
C ALA A 93 1.57 -13.42 1.77
N TRP A 94 1.55 -12.68 2.90
CA TRP A 94 2.02 -11.29 2.97
C TRP A 94 3.37 -11.06 2.28
N GLN A 95 4.34 -11.95 2.52
CA GLN A 95 5.68 -11.86 1.92
C GLN A 95 5.68 -11.95 0.40
N ASP A 96 4.74 -12.71 -0.19
CA ASP A 96 4.56 -12.80 -1.65
C ASP A 96 3.80 -11.57 -2.20
N LEU A 97 2.98 -10.94 -1.35
CA LEU A 97 2.16 -9.78 -1.71
C LEU A 97 2.93 -8.47 -1.67
N LEU A 98 3.96 -8.34 -0.83
CA LEU A 98 4.79 -7.14 -0.77
C LEU A 98 5.38 -6.74 -2.14
N PRO A 99 6.19 -7.59 -2.82
CA PRO A 99 6.88 -7.17 -4.05
C PRO A 99 5.93 -6.84 -5.22
N ILE A 100 4.69 -7.36 -5.21
CA ILE A 100 3.71 -7.03 -6.25
C ILE A 100 2.95 -5.72 -5.97
N ASN A 101 2.98 -5.24 -4.73
CA ASN A 101 2.17 -4.12 -4.25
C ASN A 101 3.02 -2.88 -3.90
N THR A 102 4.25 -3.05 -3.41
CA THR A 102 5.17 -1.94 -3.09
C THR A 102 5.38 -0.97 -4.25
N PRO A 103 5.56 -1.41 -5.52
CA PRO A 103 5.74 -0.46 -6.64
C PRO A 103 4.56 0.50 -6.88
N ASN A 104 3.38 0.16 -6.35
CA ASN A 104 2.15 0.91 -6.50
C ASN A 104 1.81 1.75 -5.26
N ALA A 105 2.60 1.63 -4.18
CA ALA A 105 2.34 2.29 -2.91
C ALA A 105 2.94 3.70 -2.86
N GLU A 106 2.30 4.59 -2.11
CA GLU A 106 2.81 5.94 -1.79
C GLU A 106 3.91 5.91 -0.75
N TYR A 107 3.83 4.99 0.21
CA TYR A 107 4.87 4.77 1.19
C TYR A 107 4.87 3.32 1.67
N ASP A 108 6.03 2.88 2.11
CA ASP A 108 6.28 1.56 2.68
C ASP A 108 6.56 1.69 4.17
N ASP A 109 5.72 1.07 4.99
CA ASP A 109 5.86 0.95 6.43
C ASP A 109 5.94 -0.51 6.87
N THR A 110 6.73 -1.29 6.14
CA THR A 110 6.90 -2.72 6.40
C THR A 110 8.17 -3.03 7.16
N THR A 111 9.08 -2.06 7.26
CA THR A 111 10.37 -2.19 7.93
C THR A 111 10.29 -1.71 9.38
N GLY A 112 11.18 -2.23 10.23
CA GLY A 112 11.26 -1.80 11.63
C GLY A 112 11.75 -0.35 11.81
N ASP A 113 12.37 0.22 10.77
CA ASP A 113 12.91 1.59 10.77
C ASP A 113 11.84 2.64 10.44
N GLY A 114 10.62 2.20 10.08
CA GLY A 114 9.49 3.06 9.73
C GLY A 114 9.52 3.51 8.27
N ILE A 115 8.93 4.68 8.02
CA ILE A 115 8.76 5.24 6.68
C ILE A 115 9.97 6.11 6.35
N ALA A 116 10.61 5.82 5.22
CA ALA A 116 11.82 6.51 4.77
C ALA A 116 11.52 7.64 3.76
N GLU A 117 10.57 7.44 2.85
CA GLU A 117 10.25 8.37 1.77
C GLU A 117 8.81 8.15 1.27
N PHE A 118 8.28 9.15 0.57
CA PHE A 118 7.09 9.04 -0.29
C PHE A 118 7.50 8.77 -1.73
N SER A 119 6.81 7.86 -2.42
CA SER A 119 7.10 7.52 -3.82
C SER A 119 6.75 8.65 -4.79
N HIS A 120 5.78 9.49 -4.44
CA HIS A 120 5.41 10.67 -5.24
C HIS A 120 6.28 11.88 -4.86
N LYS A 121 7.00 12.39 -5.86
CA LYS A 121 7.95 13.51 -5.72
C LYS A 121 7.38 14.74 -5.03
N GLU A 122 6.12 15.08 -5.27
CA GLU A 122 5.50 16.28 -4.68
C GLU A 122 5.28 16.13 -3.16
N LEU A 123 4.88 14.93 -2.72
CA LEU A 123 4.77 14.61 -1.30
C LEU A 123 6.14 14.47 -0.67
N GLU A 124 7.08 13.87 -1.39
CA GLU A 124 8.47 13.74 -0.95
C GLU A 124 9.15 15.09 -0.74
N ASN A 125 8.91 16.05 -1.63
CA ASN A 125 9.37 17.42 -1.45
C ASN A 125 8.81 18.04 -0.15
N ILE A 126 7.55 17.76 0.22
CA ILE A 126 7.01 18.20 1.51
C ILE A 126 7.76 17.50 2.65
N GLY A 127 7.97 16.17 2.54
CA GLY A 127 8.72 15.38 3.51
C GLY A 127 10.11 15.95 3.81
N TRP A 128 10.93 16.13 2.77
CA TRP A 128 12.28 16.69 2.87
C TRP A 128 12.33 18.04 3.60
N HIS A 129 11.47 19.00 3.23
CA HIS A 129 11.49 20.30 3.90
C HIS A 129 10.87 20.23 5.30
N ALA A 130 9.93 19.33 5.55
CA ALA A 130 9.31 19.17 6.86
C ALA A 130 10.28 18.55 7.88
N THR A 131 11.17 17.65 7.45
CA THR A 131 12.17 17.01 8.33
C THR A 131 13.18 18.01 8.91
N GLU A 132 13.46 19.12 8.23
CA GLU A 132 14.28 20.22 8.78
C GLU A 132 13.67 20.83 10.05
N PHE A 133 12.35 20.71 10.23
CA PHE A 133 11.63 21.17 11.42
C PHE A 133 11.25 20.01 12.36
N ASN A 134 11.98 18.90 12.31
CA ASN A 134 11.74 17.68 13.09
C ASN A 134 10.35 17.05 12.88
N ILE A 135 9.68 17.32 11.76
CA ILE A 135 8.43 16.65 11.39
C ILE A 135 8.79 15.38 10.64
N THR A 136 8.47 14.23 11.22
CA THR A 136 8.89 12.92 10.67
C THR A 136 7.96 12.43 9.56
N TYR A 137 8.45 11.56 8.66
CA TYR A 137 7.61 10.87 7.68
C TYR A 137 6.49 10.04 8.34
N ARG A 138 6.74 9.47 9.52
CA ARG A 138 5.71 8.83 10.34
C ARG A 138 4.56 9.80 10.63
N GLU A 139 4.88 10.96 11.18
CA GLU A 139 3.87 11.98 11.51
C GLU A 139 3.08 12.42 10.27
N LEU A 140 3.76 12.65 9.14
CA LEU A 140 3.10 12.98 7.87
C LEU A 140 2.17 11.84 7.40
N SER A 141 2.62 10.59 7.49
CA SER A 141 1.80 9.43 7.12
C SER A 141 0.56 9.31 8.01
N GLU A 142 0.67 9.56 9.32
CA GLU A 142 -0.46 9.52 10.25
C GLU A 142 -1.53 10.59 9.90
N VAL A 143 -1.08 11.77 9.45
CA VAL A 143 -1.98 12.81 8.94
C VAL A 143 -2.70 12.34 7.68
N LEU A 144 -1.99 11.75 6.71
CA LEU A 144 -2.61 11.18 5.51
C LEU A 144 -3.59 10.05 5.84
N GLU A 145 -3.18 9.12 6.71
CA GLU A 145 -4.00 8.01 7.16
C GLU A 145 -5.30 8.46 7.83
N LYS A 146 -5.27 9.61 8.50
CA LYS A 146 -6.45 10.19 9.14
C LYS A 146 -7.32 11.00 8.17
N GLU A 147 -6.71 11.79 7.29
CA GLU A 147 -7.42 12.85 6.56
C GLU A 147 -7.62 12.58 5.07
N ALA A 148 -6.75 11.80 4.43
CA ALA A 148 -6.81 11.54 2.99
C ALA A 148 -7.68 10.32 2.63
N GLU A 149 -8.25 10.35 1.43
CA GLU A 149 -8.86 9.17 0.80
C GLU A 149 -7.78 8.20 0.29
N GLY A 150 -7.93 6.92 0.61
CA GLY A 150 -6.94 5.91 0.28
C GLY A 150 -7.15 4.58 1.00
N ILE A 151 -6.24 3.65 0.76
CA ILE A 151 -6.21 2.33 1.40
C ILE A 151 -4.91 2.16 2.16
N LEU A 152 -5.00 1.75 3.42
CA LEU A 152 -3.87 1.23 4.17
C LEU A 152 -3.93 -0.30 4.08
N PHE A 153 -3.10 -0.87 3.21
CA PHE A 153 -3.02 -2.32 2.98
C PHE A 153 -2.00 -2.92 3.93
N CYS A 154 -2.45 -3.71 4.91
CA CYS A 154 -1.57 -4.10 6.00
C CYS A 154 -1.79 -5.54 6.48
N ILE A 155 -0.79 -6.02 7.23
CA ILE A 155 -0.99 -7.02 8.27
C ILE A 155 -0.84 -6.34 9.62
N GLU A 156 -1.83 -6.55 10.49
CA GLU A 156 -1.78 -6.08 11.86
C GLU A 156 -2.29 -7.21 12.76
N TYR A 157 -1.44 -7.61 13.71
CA TYR A 157 -1.77 -8.55 14.77
C TYR A 157 -1.90 -7.80 16.10
N GLU A 158 -3.03 -7.98 16.78
CA GLU A 158 -3.28 -7.42 18.11
C GLU A 158 -2.83 -8.39 19.21
N GLY A 159 -2.48 -7.86 20.39
CA GLY A 159 -2.11 -8.64 21.58
C GLY A 159 -0.73 -8.29 22.13
N ASP A 160 -0.17 -9.20 22.94
CA ASP A 160 1.10 -8.99 23.66
C ASP A 160 2.33 -8.81 22.73
N ASN A 161 2.21 -9.20 21.46
CA ASN A 161 3.21 -9.00 20.42
C ASN A 161 2.58 -8.22 19.25
N TYR A 162 2.19 -6.97 19.50
CA TYR A 162 1.69 -6.09 18.43
C TYR A 162 2.70 -6.04 17.28
N GLN A 163 2.22 -6.32 16.08
CA GLN A 163 3.00 -6.22 14.86
C GLN A 163 2.16 -5.51 13.80
N PHE A 164 2.71 -4.43 13.27
CA PHE A 164 2.16 -3.72 12.13
C PHE A 164 3.16 -3.75 10.97
N SER A 165 2.65 -3.96 9.76
CA SER A 165 3.41 -3.87 8.52
C SER A 165 2.42 -3.44 7.44
N GLY A 166 2.65 -2.30 6.81
CA GLY A 166 1.65 -1.66 5.95
C GLY A 166 2.23 -0.96 4.73
N LEU A 167 1.39 -0.86 3.70
CA LEU A 167 1.61 -0.06 2.51
C LEU A 167 0.48 0.96 2.40
N GLY A 168 0.81 2.23 2.21
CA GLY A 168 -0.16 3.30 2.02
C GLY A 168 -0.44 3.56 0.55
N TYR A 169 -1.71 3.68 0.18
CA TYR A 169 -2.15 4.02 -1.18
C TYR A 169 -3.05 5.23 -1.15
N LEU A 170 -2.71 6.27 -1.90
CA LEU A 170 -3.52 7.49 -1.97
C LEU A 170 -4.39 7.48 -3.22
N GLN A 171 -5.65 7.91 -3.06
CA GLN A 171 -6.58 7.99 -4.18
C GLN A 171 -6.37 9.27 -5.00
N ASN A 172 -5.89 10.34 -4.36
CA ASN A 172 -5.69 11.65 -4.96
C ASN A 172 -4.43 12.33 -4.40
N ILE A 173 -3.39 12.41 -5.22
CA ILE A 173 -2.10 12.99 -4.85
C ILE A 173 -2.19 14.49 -4.61
N GLU A 174 -3.00 15.22 -5.40
CA GLU A 174 -3.17 16.67 -5.21
C GLU A 174 -3.83 16.96 -3.86
N GLU A 175 -4.86 16.20 -3.50
CA GLU A 175 -5.50 16.34 -2.19
C GLU A 175 -4.54 16.03 -1.04
N ALA A 176 -3.78 14.93 -1.16
CA ALA A 176 -2.76 14.57 -0.19
C ALA A 176 -1.69 15.66 -0.04
N TYR A 177 -1.27 16.28 -1.14
CA TYR A 177 -0.35 17.41 -1.14
C TYR A 177 -0.93 18.58 -0.35
N GLN A 178 -2.17 18.97 -0.60
CA GLN A 178 -2.81 20.08 0.12
C GLN A 178 -2.93 19.79 1.62
N ILE A 179 -3.27 18.54 2.00
CA ILE A 179 -3.35 18.10 3.39
C ILE A 179 -1.99 18.25 4.08
N LEU A 180 -0.93 17.65 3.51
CA LEU A 180 0.39 17.68 4.11
C LEU A 180 0.99 19.09 4.11
N TYR A 181 0.86 19.84 3.03
CA TYR A 181 1.40 21.20 2.95
C TYR A 181 0.76 22.08 4.02
N LYS A 182 -0.55 22.01 4.19
CA LYS A 182 -1.27 22.75 5.23
C LYS A 182 -0.80 22.33 6.62
N TYR A 183 -0.75 21.03 6.90
CA TYR A 183 -0.30 20.51 8.19
C TYR A 183 1.11 20.98 8.55
N SER A 184 2.07 20.75 7.65
CA SER A 184 3.47 21.13 7.85
C SER A 184 3.62 22.63 8.01
N LYS A 185 2.94 23.42 7.18
CA LYS A 185 2.94 24.88 7.32
C LYS A 185 2.48 25.32 8.71
N GLU A 186 1.30 24.88 9.16
CA GLU A 186 0.75 25.28 10.47
C GLU A 186 1.65 24.80 11.63
N ARG A 187 2.30 23.65 11.48
CA ARG A 187 3.23 23.11 12.48
C ARG A 187 4.52 23.94 12.57
N ILE A 188 5.08 24.29 11.41
CA ILE A 188 6.32 25.07 11.30
C ILE A 188 6.10 26.51 11.75
N GLU A 189 4.99 27.15 11.39
CA GLU A 189 4.63 28.49 11.90
C GLU A 189 4.65 28.51 13.43
N LYS A 190 4.05 27.50 14.07
CA LYS A 190 4.08 27.37 15.53
C LYS A 190 5.48 27.15 16.08
N LEU A 191 6.32 26.36 15.42
CA LEU A 191 7.71 26.12 15.86
C LEU A 191 8.50 27.43 15.81
N ILE A 192 8.43 28.17 14.71
CA ILE A 192 9.14 29.46 14.55
C ILE A 192 8.71 30.48 15.61
N GLU A 193 7.43 30.47 16.01
CA GLU A 193 6.91 31.40 17.01
C GLU A 193 7.23 31.01 18.47
N SER A 194 7.34 29.71 18.75
CA SER A 194 7.34 29.20 20.14
C SER A 194 8.60 28.46 20.55
N ASP A 195 9.38 27.96 19.59
CA ASP A 195 10.63 27.26 19.82
C ASP A 195 11.81 28.19 19.57
N LYS A 196 12.71 28.30 20.55
CA LYS A 196 13.88 29.17 20.44
C LYS A 196 14.88 28.65 19.42
N ASP A 197 14.95 27.34 19.25
CA ASP A 197 15.90 26.71 18.32
C ASP A 197 15.48 26.99 16.87
N PHE A 198 14.17 27.14 16.61
CA PHE A 198 13.61 27.49 15.30
C PHE A 198 13.21 28.96 15.14
N ALA A 199 13.63 29.84 16.06
CA ALA A 199 13.37 31.27 15.92
C ALA A 199 13.98 31.80 14.60
N LYS A 200 13.33 32.79 13.96
CA LYS A 200 13.71 33.25 12.61
C LYS A 200 15.18 33.63 12.46
N GLU A 201 15.77 34.20 13.51
CA GLU A 201 17.17 34.61 13.57
C GLU A 201 18.17 33.45 13.78
N ASN A 202 17.68 32.26 14.15
CA ASN A 202 18.47 31.09 14.48
C ASN A 202 18.40 29.99 13.41
N LEU A 203 17.57 30.17 12.37
CA LEU A 203 17.43 29.19 11.30
C LEU A 203 18.76 28.97 10.57
N THR A 204 19.08 27.70 10.35
CA THR A 204 20.13 27.25 9.44
C THR A 204 19.75 27.51 7.97
N GLU A 205 20.69 27.34 7.05
CA GLU A 205 20.43 27.51 5.60
C GLU A 205 19.32 26.57 5.10
N ASP A 206 19.34 25.31 5.55
CA ASP A 206 18.36 24.28 5.17
C ASP A 206 16.97 24.58 5.76
N GLU A 207 16.91 25.00 7.04
CA GLU A 207 15.66 25.41 7.68
C GLU A 207 15.08 26.69 7.06
N GLU A 208 15.93 27.65 6.65
CA GLU A 208 15.49 28.87 5.96
C GLU A 208 14.91 28.55 4.57
N GLU A 209 15.53 27.63 3.82
CA GLU A 209 15.01 27.12 2.55
C GLU A 209 13.64 26.45 2.73
N ALA A 210 13.53 25.55 3.70
CA ALA A 210 12.28 24.89 4.06
C ALA A 210 11.18 25.88 4.48
N ALA A 211 11.52 26.88 5.28
CA ALA A 211 10.56 27.90 5.69
C ALA A 211 10.07 28.77 4.51
N LYS A 212 10.93 29.05 3.53
CA LYS A 212 10.53 29.70 2.26
C LYS A 212 9.62 28.81 1.43
N PHE A 213 9.90 27.51 1.35
CA PHE A 213 9.04 26.53 0.66
C PHE A 213 7.61 26.53 1.23
N PHE A 214 7.47 26.54 2.56
CA PHE A 214 6.17 26.61 3.25
C PHE A 214 5.56 28.02 3.34
N LYS A 215 6.29 29.06 2.87
CA LYS A 215 5.87 30.47 2.89
C LYS A 215 5.53 30.98 4.30
N VAL A 216 6.42 30.69 5.24
CA VAL A 216 6.31 31.10 6.66
C VAL A 216 7.37 32.15 7.04
N LEU A 217 8.22 32.53 6.07
CA LEU A 217 9.14 33.66 6.10
C LEU A 217 8.74 34.74 5.08
#